data_AF-A0AB37XRN0-F1
#
_entry.id   AF-A0AB37XRN0-F1
#
_cell.length_a   1.000
_cell.length_b   1.000
_cell.length_c   1.000
_cell.angle_alpha   90.00
_cell.angle_beta   90.00
_cell.angle_gamma   90.00
#
_symmetry.space_group_name_H-M   'P 1'
#
loop_
_entity.id
_entity.type
_entity.pdbx_description
1 polymer ?
#
loop_
_entity_poly.entity_id
_entity_poly.type
_entity_poly.pdbx_seq_one_letter_code
_entity_poly.pdbx_strand_id
1 'polypeptide(L)'
;MGIVFNYIDPVAFNLGPLSVRWYGIIIAVGILLGYFVAQRALVKAGLHKDTLVDIIFYSALFGFIAARIYFVIFQWPYYAENPSEIIKIWHGGIAIHGGLIGGFIAGVIVCKVKNLNPFQIGDIVAPSIILAQGIGRWGNFMNHEAHGGSVSRAFLEQLHLPNFIIENMYINGQYYHPTFLYESIWDVAGFIILVNIRKYLKLGETFFFYLT
;
A
#
# COMPACT_ATOMS: atom_id res chain seq x y z
N MET A 1 21.08 -20.35 -28.48
CA MET A 1 19.84 -19.64 -28.85
C MET A 1 19.40 -18.88 -27.61
N GLY A 2 19.67 -17.57 -27.56
CA GLY A 2 19.58 -16.78 -26.33
C GLY A 2 18.14 -16.72 -25.83
N ILE A 3 17.91 -17.13 -24.60
CA ILE A 3 16.64 -16.89 -23.91
C ILE A 3 16.57 -15.38 -23.74
N VAL A 4 15.71 -14.73 -24.53
CA VAL A 4 15.35 -13.33 -24.30
C VAL A 4 14.52 -13.35 -23.03
N PHE A 5 15.13 -12.99 -21.90
CA PHE A 5 14.37 -12.73 -20.68
C PHE A 5 13.44 -11.56 -20.98
N ASN A 6 12.12 -11.74 -20.86
CA ASN A 6 11.19 -10.61 -20.82
C ASN A 6 11.28 -9.96 -19.44
N TYR A 7 12.47 -9.48 -19.11
CA TYR A 7 12.72 -8.73 -17.90
C TYR A 7 12.02 -7.39 -18.04
N ILE A 8 11.11 -7.10 -17.13
CA ILE A 8 10.34 -5.87 -17.12
C ILE A 8 11.28 -4.72 -16.77
N ASP A 9 11.26 -3.67 -17.58
CA ASP A 9 11.83 -2.41 -17.16
C ASP A 9 10.92 -1.78 -16.08
N PRO A 10 11.42 -1.50 -14.86
CA PRO A 10 10.64 -0.81 -13.84
C PRO A 10 10.17 0.58 -14.27
N VAL A 11 10.84 1.20 -15.24
CA VAL A 11 10.43 2.48 -15.85
C VAL A 11 9.33 2.21 -16.87
N ALA A 12 8.15 2.78 -16.64
CA ALA A 12 7.03 2.68 -17.55
C ALA A 12 7.23 3.59 -18.78
N PHE A 13 7.65 4.83 -18.55
CA PHE A 13 7.99 5.80 -19.60
C PHE A 13 8.78 6.98 -19.00
N ASN A 14 9.46 7.73 -19.88
CA ASN A 14 10.20 8.94 -19.49
C ASN A 14 9.46 10.21 -19.95
N LEU A 15 9.37 11.19 -19.06
CA LEU A 15 8.91 12.55 -19.33
C LEU A 15 10.11 13.51 -19.24
N GLY A 16 10.90 13.55 -20.31
CA GLY A 16 12.18 14.27 -20.31
C GLY A 16 13.14 13.65 -19.27
N PRO A 17 13.64 14.41 -18.27
CA PRO A 17 14.53 13.88 -17.24
C PRO A 17 13.82 13.08 -16.14
N LEU A 18 12.48 13.08 -16.12
CA LEU A 18 11.69 12.39 -15.10
C LEU A 18 11.28 10.99 -15.58
N SER A 19 11.78 9.96 -14.92
CA SER A 19 11.34 8.58 -15.15
C SER A 19 10.11 8.23 -14.33
N VAL A 20 9.01 7.91 -15.02
CA VAL A 20 7.77 7.42 -14.40
C VAL A 20 7.86 5.91 -14.28
N ARG A 21 7.73 5.38 -13.06
CA ARG A 21 7.89 3.95 -12.76
C ARG A 21 6.54 3.25 -12.65
N TRP A 22 6.45 1.99 -13.09
CA TRP A 22 5.25 1.15 -12.96
C TRP A 22 4.77 1.06 -11.52
N TYR A 23 5.71 0.98 -10.57
CA TYR A 23 5.42 1.00 -9.13
C TYR A 23 4.50 2.16 -8.74
N GLY A 24 4.87 3.40 -9.12
CA GLY A 24 4.09 4.59 -8.77
C GLY A 24 2.71 4.60 -9.42
N ILE A 25 2.63 4.16 -10.68
CA ILE A 25 1.35 4.05 -11.41
C ILE A 25 0.42 3.06 -10.71
N ILE A 26 0.91 1.87 -10.39
CA ILE A 26 0.10 0.81 -9.76
C ILE A 26 -0.38 1.23 -8.37
N ILE A 27 0.48 1.88 -7.57
CA ILE A 27 0.10 2.42 -6.26
C ILE A 27 -0.99 3.49 -6.42
N ALA A 28 -0.85 4.41 -7.37
CA ALA A 28 -1.87 5.42 -7.63
C ALA A 28 -3.22 4.80 -8.05
N VAL A 29 -3.20 3.77 -8.91
CA VAL A 29 -4.39 3.01 -9.30
C VAL A 29 -5.03 2.32 -8.10
N GLY A 30 -4.23 1.68 -7.25
CA GLY A 30 -4.70 1.04 -6.01
C GLY A 30 -5.40 2.04 -5.07
N ILE A 31 -4.79 3.21 -4.87
CA ILE A 31 -5.38 4.29 -4.06
C ILE A 31 -6.71 4.78 -4.66
N LEU A 32 -6.76 5.02 -5.98
CA LEU A 32 -7.97 5.50 -6.64
C LEU A 32 -9.10 4.46 -6.57
N LEU A 33 -8.81 3.19 -6.82
CA LEU A 33 -9.79 2.11 -6.72
C LEU A 33 -10.27 1.95 -5.27
N GLY A 34 -9.37 1.96 -4.30
CA GLY A 34 -9.72 1.96 -2.88
C GLY A 34 -10.61 3.14 -2.51
N TYR A 35 -10.29 4.35 -2.97
CA TYR A 35 -11.11 5.53 -2.78
C TYR A 35 -12.52 5.34 -3.35
N PHE A 36 -12.67 4.89 -4.60
CA PHE A 36 -13.99 4.71 -5.21
C PHE A 36 -14.83 3.65 -4.50
N VAL A 37 -14.21 2.56 -4.04
CA VAL A 37 -14.89 1.51 -3.25
C VAL A 37 -15.35 2.06 -1.90
N ALA A 38 -14.46 2.73 -1.16
CA ALA A 38 -14.78 3.35 0.12
C ALA A 38 -15.84 4.44 -0.02
N GLN A 39 -15.75 5.28 -1.06
CA GLN A 39 -16.69 6.36 -1.32
C GLN A 39 -18.10 5.83 -1.59
N ARG A 40 -18.23 4.78 -2.40
CA ARG A 40 -19.52 4.12 -2.63
C ARG A 40 -20.09 3.53 -1.35
N ALA A 41 -19.25 2.89 -0.53
CA ALA A 41 -19.67 2.35 0.77
C ALA A 41 -20.08 3.46 1.75
N LEU A 42 -19.35 4.59 1.77
CA LEU A 42 -19.61 5.74 2.61
C LEU A 42 -20.95 6.40 2.29
N VAL A 43 -21.23 6.65 1.01
CA VAL A 43 -22.51 7.21 0.55
C VAL A 43 -23.66 6.25 0.86
N LYS A 44 -23.46 4.94 0.68
CA LYS A 44 -24.47 3.92 1.04
C LYS A 44 -24.76 3.89 2.55
N ALA A 45 -23.79 4.25 3.38
CA ALA A 45 -23.95 4.40 4.82
C ALA A 45 -24.62 5.74 5.25
N GLY A 46 -25.02 6.59 4.29
CA GLY A 46 -25.71 7.85 4.55
C GLY A 46 -24.79 9.00 4.99
N LEU A 47 -23.46 8.84 4.86
CA LEU A 47 -22.50 9.87 5.24
C LEU A 47 -22.23 10.84 4.08
N HIS A 48 -21.78 12.05 4.42
CA HIS A 48 -21.52 13.10 3.45
C HIS A 48 -20.37 12.74 2.51
N LYS A 49 -20.54 12.98 1.20
CA LYS A 49 -19.57 12.61 0.16
C LYS A 49 -18.16 13.19 0.37
N ASP A 50 -18.04 14.36 1.01
CA ASP A 50 -16.74 15.00 1.22
C ASP A 50 -16.00 14.45 2.45
N THR A 51 -16.68 13.71 3.32
CA THR A 51 -16.11 13.13 4.55
C THR A 51 -14.86 12.30 4.26
N LEU A 52 -14.90 11.43 3.24
CA LEU A 52 -13.77 10.56 2.93
C LEU A 52 -12.55 11.35 2.45
N VAL A 53 -12.79 12.38 1.62
CA VAL A 53 -11.71 13.22 1.06
C VAL A 53 -11.00 13.96 2.19
N ASP A 54 -11.74 14.54 3.14
CA ASP A 54 -11.16 15.22 4.29
C ASP A 54 -10.30 14.26 5.12
N ILE A 55 -10.82 13.07 5.41
CA ILE A 55 -10.09 12.06 6.20
C ILE A 55 -8.81 11.65 5.48
N ILE A 56 -8.88 11.33 4.18
CA ILE A 56 -7.71 10.97 3.38
C ILE A 56 -6.69 12.12 3.34
N PHE A 57 -7.13 13.35 3.11
CA PHE A 57 -6.24 14.51 2.99
C PHE A 57 -5.44 14.74 4.28
N TYR A 58 -6.13 14.81 5.43
CA TYR A 58 -5.47 15.01 6.70
C TYR A 58 -4.64 13.80 7.13
N SER A 59 -5.12 12.57 6.90
CA SER A 59 -4.33 11.35 7.17
C SER A 59 -3.05 11.31 6.34
N ALA A 60 -3.10 11.69 5.06
CA ALA A 60 -1.91 11.75 4.22
C ALA A 60 -0.93 12.84 4.68
N LEU A 61 -1.44 14.05 4.97
CA LEU A 61 -0.63 15.18 5.41
C LEU A 61 0.11 14.88 6.72
N PHE A 62 -0.63 14.49 7.76
CA PHE A 62 -0.05 14.20 9.07
C PHE A 62 0.71 12.88 9.09
N GLY A 63 0.31 11.90 8.28
CA GLY A 63 1.07 10.68 8.06
C GLY A 63 2.46 10.99 7.49
N PHE A 64 2.55 11.81 6.45
CA PHE A 64 3.84 12.18 5.86
C PHE A 64 4.75 12.92 6.85
N ILE A 65 4.19 13.85 7.63
CA ILE A 65 4.92 14.57 8.68
C ILE A 65 5.42 13.60 9.76
N ALA A 66 4.55 12.72 10.26
CA ALA A 66 4.90 11.74 11.29
C ALA A 66 5.91 10.70 10.78
N ALA A 67 5.83 10.30 9.52
CA ALA A 67 6.79 9.40 8.88
C ALA A 67 8.20 9.98 8.86
N ARG A 68 8.33 11.30 8.62
CA ARG A 68 9.61 12.00 8.67
C ARG A 68 10.11 12.13 10.11
N ILE A 69 9.26 12.56 11.03
CA ILE A 69 9.62 12.70 12.45
C ILE A 69 10.10 11.35 13.01
N TYR A 70 9.37 10.27 12.72
CA TYR A 70 9.73 8.92 13.14
C TYR A 70 11.10 8.51 12.60
N PHE A 71 11.37 8.73 11.31
CA PHE A 71 12.69 8.43 10.72
C PHE A 71 13.82 9.20 11.42
N VAL A 72 13.62 10.50 11.65
CA VAL A 72 14.60 11.38 12.31
C VAL A 72 14.89 10.93 13.73
N ILE A 73 13.86 10.53 14.50
CA ILE A 73 14.04 10.01 15.87
C ILE A 73 14.90 8.75 15.87
N PHE A 74 14.65 7.82 14.94
CA PHE A 74 15.43 6.57 14.86
C PHE A 74 16.85 6.76 14.31
N GLN A 75 17.11 7.88 13.65
CA GLN A 75 18.43 8.27 13.14
C GLN A 75 18.99 9.49 13.88
N TRP A 76 18.57 9.69 15.14
CA TRP A 76 18.87 10.89 15.91
C TRP A 76 20.36 11.26 15.98
N PRO A 77 21.32 10.33 16.14
CA PRO A 77 22.74 10.69 16.17
C PRO A 77 23.18 11.52 14.96
N TYR A 78 22.71 11.16 13.75
CA TYR A 78 23.02 11.90 12.52
C TYR A 78 22.35 13.28 12.49
N TYR A 79 21.08 13.35 12.87
CA TYR A 79 20.28 14.58 12.78
C TYR A 79 20.58 15.60 13.90
N ALA A 80 21.11 15.14 15.04
CA ALA A 80 21.60 16.01 16.10
C ALA A 80 22.78 16.87 15.63
N GLU A 81 23.66 16.29 14.80
CA GLU A 81 24.80 16.99 14.18
C GLU A 81 24.37 17.80 12.95
N ASN A 82 23.27 17.42 12.30
CA ASN A 82 22.79 17.99 11.04
C ASN A 82 21.32 18.45 11.10
N PRO A 83 20.94 19.40 11.98
CA PRO A 83 19.53 19.76 12.19
C PRO A 83 18.85 20.34 10.95
N SER A 84 19.61 20.97 10.04
CA SER A 84 19.07 21.48 8.78
C SER A 84 18.58 20.37 7.83
N GLU A 85 19.06 19.13 7.99
CA GLU A 85 18.64 17.98 7.17
C GLU A 85 17.26 17.46 7.59
N ILE A 86 16.75 17.79 8.78
CA ILE A 86 15.47 17.28 9.29
C ILE A 86 14.31 17.58 8.33
N ILE A 87 14.29 18.76 7.70
CA ILE A 87 13.22 19.16 6.77
C ILE A 87 13.44 18.71 5.32
N LYS A 88 14.65 18.23 4.98
CA LYS A 88 15.05 17.91 3.60
C LYS A 88 14.55 16.53 3.17
N ILE A 89 13.23 16.40 3.02
CA ILE A 89 12.54 15.17 2.62
C ILE A 89 12.97 14.63 1.24
N TRP A 90 13.51 15.50 0.38
CA TRP A 90 14.01 15.11 -0.95
C TRP A 90 15.35 14.36 -0.91
N HIS A 91 16.05 14.36 0.23
CA HIS A 91 17.18 13.46 0.48
C HIS A 91 16.72 12.05 0.93
N GLY A 92 15.41 11.80 0.94
CA GLY A 92 14.81 10.55 1.43
C GLY A 92 14.59 10.56 2.94
N GLY A 93 14.49 9.36 3.53
CA GLY A 93 14.32 9.19 4.98
C GLY A 93 12.87 9.38 5.45
N ILE A 94 11.99 8.50 4.98
CA ILE A 94 10.59 8.40 5.39
C ILE A 94 10.37 7.01 5.95
N ALA A 95 9.86 6.91 7.17
CA ALA A 95 9.57 5.63 7.81
C ALA A 95 8.07 5.32 7.74
N ILE A 96 7.71 4.19 7.12
CA ILE A 96 6.31 3.77 6.97
C ILE A 96 5.57 3.66 8.31
N HIS A 97 6.25 3.21 9.37
CA HIS A 97 5.69 3.11 10.72
C HIS A 97 5.16 4.46 11.23
N GLY A 98 5.93 5.55 11.07
CA GLY A 98 5.48 6.89 11.43
C GLY A 98 4.30 7.34 10.55
N GLY A 99 4.31 6.96 9.26
CA GLY A 99 3.22 7.24 8.33
C GLY A 99 1.89 6.61 8.76
N LEU A 100 1.92 5.32 9.13
CA LEU A 100 0.75 4.59 9.59
C LEU A 100 0.23 5.17 10.92
N ILE A 101 1.11 5.42 11.89
CA ILE A 101 0.73 5.98 13.19
C ILE A 101 0.12 7.37 13.02
N GLY A 102 0.80 8.29 12.33
CA GLY A 102 0.34 9.66 12.13
C GLY A 102 -0.93 9.74 11.32
N GLY A 103 -1.03 8.97 10.23
CA GLY A 103 -2.22 8.92 9.39
C GLY A 103 -3.44 8.37 10.11
N PHE A 104 -3.26 7.31 10.93
CA PHE A 104 -4.32 6.74 11.75
C PHE A 104 -4.82 7.74 12.81
N ILE A 105 -3.90 8.34 13.58
CA ILE A 105 -4.25 9.34 14.61
C ILE A 105 -4.99 10.52 13.99
N ALA A 106 -4.49 11.07 12.87
CA ALA A 106 -5.14 12.17 12.18
C ALA A 106 -6.54 11.78 11.68
N GLY A 107 -6.71 10.59 11.11
CA GLY A 107 -8.03 10.10 10.68
C GLY A 107 -9.02 10.02 11.83
N VAL A 108 -8.59 9.51 12.99
CA VAL A 108 -9.42 9.45 14.21
C VAL A 108 -9.78 10.86 14.71
N ILE A 109 -8.82 11.81 14.69
CA ILE A 109 -9.06 13.21 15.08
C ILE A 109 -10.09 13.84 14.14
N VAL A 110 -9.95 13.69 12.82
CA VAL A 110 -10.91 14.23 11.85
C VAL A 110 -12.30 13.66 12.06
N CYS A 111 -12.41 12.36 12.34
CA CYS A 111 -13.69 11.73 12.68
C CYS A 111 -14.32 12.43 13.91
N LYS A 112 -13.54 12.61 14.98
CA LYS A 112 -14.02 13.28 16.21
C LYS A 112 -14.45 14.72 15.96
N VAL A 113 -13.64 15.50 15.22
CA VAL A 113 -13.94 16.90 14.88
C VAL A 113 -15.22 17.02 14.05
N LYS A 114 -15.49 16.05 13.17
CA LYS A 114 -16.70 16.00 12.34
C LYS A 114 -17.89 15.28 13.01
N ASN A 115 -17.80 14.94 14.30
CA ASN A 115 -18.81 14.18 15.03
C ASN A 115 -19.18 12.82 14.38
N LEU A 116 -18.19 12.17 13.76
CA LEU A 116 -18.30 10.85 13.14
C LEU A 116 -17.77 9.79 14.09
N ASN A 117 -18.37 8.60 14.05
CA ASN A 117 -17.84 7.45 14.78
C ASN A 117 -16.61 6.87 14.04
N PRO A 118 -15.40 6.88 14.64
CA PRO A 118 -14.20 6.38 13.96
C PRO A 118 -14.28 4.91 13.58
N PHE A 119 -15.00 4.07 14.35
CA PHE A 119 -15.18 2.66 14.02
C PHE A 119 -16.07 2.46 12.80
N GLN A 120 -17.09 3.31 12.62
CA GLN A 120 -17.93 3.28 11.42
C GLN A 120 -17.11 3.61 10.17
N ILE A 121 -16.26 4.64 10.26
CA ILE A 121 -15.34 5.00 9.18
C ILE A 121 -14.36 3.84 8.94
N GLY A 122 -13.79 3.26 10.00
CA GLY A 122 -12.94 2.08 9.94
C GLY A 122 -13.58 0.95 9.14
N ASP A 123 -14.81 0.55 9.49
CA ASP A 123 -15.55 -0.52 8.79
C ASP A 123 -15.78 -0.21 7.31
N ILE A 124 -16.00 1.07 6.98
CA ILE A 124 -16.21 1.53 5.60
C ILE A 124 -14.92 1.43 4.78
N VAL A 125 -13.78 1.86 5.37
CA VAL A 125 -12.51 1.95 4.63
C VAL A 125 -11.71 0.65 4.63
N ALA A 126 -11.85 -0.22 5.64
CA ALA A 126 -11.01 -1.41 5.80
C ALA A 126 -10.98 -2.33 4.56
N PRO A 127 -12.12 -2.69 3.95
CA PRO A 127 -12.09 -3.50 2.72
C PRO A 127 -11.38 -2.78 1.56
N SER A 128 -11.43 -1.45 1.52
CA SER A 128 -10.78 -0.67 0.47
C SER A 128 -9.27 -0.62 0.65
N ILE A 129 -8.79 -0.64 1.90
CA ILE A 129 -7.36 -0.66 2.22
C ILE A 129 -6.74 -1.98 1.77
N ILE A 130 -7.33 -3.13 2.14
CA ILE A 130 -6.79 -4.44 1.76
C ILE A 130 -6.82 -4.66 0.24
N LEU A 131 -7.84 -4.17 -0.45
CA LEU A 131 -7.86 -4.17 -1.91
C LEU A 131 -6.69 -3.36 -2.50
N ALA A 132 -6.43 -2.16 -1.97
CA ALA A 132 -5.33 -1.31 -2.42
C ALA A 132 -3.96 -1.94 -2.13
N GLN A 133 -3.80 -2.64 -1.00
CA GLN A 133 -2.60 -3.42 -0.67
C GLN A 133 -2.35 -4.50 -1.71
N GLY A 134 -3.37 -5.30 -2.03
CA GLY A 134 -3.25 -6.40 -3.00
C GLY A 134 -2.89 -5.92 -4.40
N ILE A 135 -3.39 -4.74 -4.82
CA ILE A 135 -3.00 -4.09 -6.07
C ILE A 135 -1.56 -3.58 -5.97
N GLY A 136 -1.20 -2.93 -4.85
CA GLY A 136 0.13 -2.39 -4.61
C GLY A 136 1.24 -3.43 -4.69
N ARG A 137 0.96 -4.69 -4.34
CA ARG A 137 1.92 -5.80 -4.47
C ARG A 137 2.41 -6.01 -5.90
N TRP A 138 1.58 -5.75 -6.90
CA TRP A 138 2.02 -5.78 -8.29
C TRP A 138 3.05 -4.69 -8.60
N GLY A 139 3.03 -3.57 -7.88
CA GLY A 139 4.09 -2.57 -7.93
C GLY A 139 5.44 -3.14 -7.51
N ASN A 140 5.50 -3.89 -6.40
CA ASN A 140 6.73 -4.54 -5.95
C ASN A 140 7.26 -5.54 -6.99
N PHE A 141 6.37 -6.30 -7.63
CA PHE A 141 6.73 -7.21 -8.72
C PHE A 141 7.35 -6.47 -9.91
N MET A 142 6.71 -5.40 -10.40
CA MET A 142 7.24 -4.57 -11.50
C MET A 142 8.55 -3.86 -11.13
N ASN A 143 8.84 -3.73 -9.83
CA ASN A 143 10.07 -3.11 -9.32
C ASN A 143 11.13 -4.14 -8.88
N HIS A 144 10.83 -5.44 -9.00
CA HIS A 144 11.71 -6.55 -8.59
C HIS A 144 12.18 -6.46 -7.13
N GLU A 145 11.29 -6.05 -6.23
CA GLU A 145 11.59 -5.91 -4.80
C GLU A 145 10.59 -6.68 -3.92
N ALA A 146 10.88 -6.78 -2.62
CA ALA A 146 10.01 -7.41 -1.62
C ALA A 146 9.58 -8.84 -2.00
N HIS A 147 10.45 -9.56 -2.71
CA HIS A 147 10.29 -10.98 -3.03
C HIS A 147 10.63 -11.86 -1.82
N GLY A 148 10.19 -13.13 -1.83
CA GLY A 148 10.49 -14.06 -0.76
C GLY A 148 11.90 -14.66 -0.84
N GLY A 149 12.11 -15.78 -0.15
CA GLY A 149 13.38 -16.52 -0.18
C GLY A 149 13.69 -17.13 -1.55
N SER A 150 14.97 -17.49 -1.76
CA SER A 150 15.44 -18.09 -3.01
C SER A 150 14.83 -19.47 -3.24
N VAL A 151 14.50 -19.77 -4.50
CA VAL A 151 13.91 -21.05 -4.95
C VAL A 151 14.54 -21.51 -6.27
N SER A 152 14.24 -22.73 -6.68
CA SER A 152 14.58 -23.23 -8.01
C SER A 152 13.56 -22.78 -9.05
N ARG A 153 13.98 -22.70 -10.32
CA ARG A 153 13.07 -22.47 -11.45
C ARG A 153 11.99 -23.56 -11.53
N ALA A 154 12.38 -24.82 -11.32
CA ALA A 154 11.47 -25.96 -11.36
C ALA A 154 10.34 -25.83 -10.33
N PHE A 155 10.62 -25.25 -9.15
CA PHE A 155 9.58 -24.96 -8.16
C PHE A 155 8.53 -23.97 -8.70
N LEU A 156 8.97 -22.88 -9.37
CA LEU A 156 8.05 -21.90 -9.95
C LEU A 156 7.22 -22.48 -11.11
N GLU A 157 7.82 -23.38 -11.91
CA GLU A 157 7.11 -24.10 -12.98
C GLU A 157 6.06 -25.08 -12.42
N GLN A 158 6.36 -25.75 -11.29
CA GLN A 158 5.39 -26.61 -10.59
C GLN A 158 4.19 -25.84 -10.02
N LEU A 159 4.34 -24.54 -9.76
CA LEU A 159 3.22 -23.67 -9.38
C LEU A 159 2.31 -23.31 -10.57
N HIS A 160 2.61 -23.79 -11.78
CA HIS A 160 1.87 -23.50 -13.00
C HIS A 160 1.70 -21.99 -13.26
N LEU A 161 2.72 -21.21 -12.89
CA LEU A 161 2.71 -19.77 -13.08
C LEU A 161 2.94 -19.43 -14.56
N PRO A 162 2.35 -18.34 -15.07
CA PRO A 162 2.69 -17.80 -16.38
C PRO A 162 4.18 -17.51 -16.49
N ASN A 163 4.79 -17.77 -17.65
CA ASN A 163 6.22 -17.50 -17.90
C ASN A 163 6.62 -16.07 -17.56
N PHE A 164 5.73 -15.10 -17.81
CA PHE A 164 5.93 -13.70 -17.43
C PHE A 164 6.28 -13.52 -15.94
N ILE A 165 5.62 -14.25 -15.03
CA ILE A 165 5.95 -14.17 -13.61
C ILE A 165 7.28 -14.89 -13.34
N ILE A 166 7.45 -16.10 -13.87
CA ILE A 166 8.66 -16.91 -13.63
C ILE A 166 9.92 -16.16 -14.06
N GLU A 167 9.91 -15.59 -15.27
CA GLU A 167 11.05 -14.83 -15.83
C GLU A 167 11.38 -13.59 -15.00
N ASN A 168 10.37 -12.90 -14.47
CA ASN A 168 10.55 -11.68 -13.67
C ASN A 168 10.83 -11.94 -12.19
N MET A 169 10.71 -13.19 -11.75
CA MET A 169 11.21 -13.64 -10.45
C MET A 169 12.69 -14.04 -10.48
N TYR A 170 13.33 -14.02 -11.64
CA TYR A 170 14.79 -14.15 -11.75
C TYR A 170 15.46 -12.80 -11.54
N ILE A 171 15.96 -12.57 -10.33
CA ILE A 171 16.49 -11.27 -9.90
C ILE A 171 17.93 -11.49 -9.45
N ASN A 172 18.87 -10.71 -10.00
CA ASN A 172 20.29 -10.75 -9.63
C ASN A 172 20.92 -12.16 -9.62
N GLY A 173 20.50 -13.03 -10.55
CA GLY A 173 21.09 -14.36 -10.73
C GLY A 173 20.38 -15.51 -10.00
N GLN A 174 19.32 -15.25 -9.22
CA GLN A 174 18.55 -16.27 -8.50
C GLN A 174 17.04 -16.11 -8.71
N TYR A 175 16.30 -17.22 -8.62
CA TYR A 175 14.84 -17.19 -8.59
C TYR A 175 14.36 -17.02 -7.15
N TYR A 176 13.26 -16.28 -6.98
CA TYR A 176 12.66 -16.04 -5.66
C TYR A 176 11.19 -16.46 -5.62
N HIS A 177 10.69 -16.72 -4.42
CA HIS A 177 9.25 -16.87 -4.20
C HIS A 177 8.49 -15.60 -4.63
N PRO A 178 7.41 -15.73 -5.43
CA PRO A 178 6.56 -14.60 -5.84
C PRO A 178 5.62 -14.19 -4.69
N THR A 179 6.17 -13.69 -3.59
CA THR A 179 5.41 -13.22 -2.42
C THR A 179 4.36 -12.18 -2.79
N PHE A 180 4.65 -11.32 -3.77
CA PHE A 180 3.68 -10.37 -4.30
C PHE A 180 2.36 -11.04 -4.72
N LEU A 181 2.44 -12.23 -5.33
CA LEU A 181 1.27 -12.95 -5.84
C LEU A 181 0.50 -13.59 -4.69
N TYR A 182 1.21 -14.20 -3.74
CA TYR A 182 0.61 -14.80 -2.56
C TYR A 182 -0.13 -13.75 -1.73
N GLU A 183 0.52 -12.62 -1.47
CA GLU A 183 -0.05 -11.49 -0.73
C GLU A 183 -1.19 -10.84 -1.52
N SER A 184 -1.05 -10.65 -2.83
CA SER A 184 -2.14 -10.11 -3.68
C SER A 184 -3.39 -11.00 -3.66
N ILE A 185 -3.21 -12.32 -3.76
CA ILE A 185 -4.34 -13.27 -3.68
C ILE A 185 -4.99 -13.23 -2.30
N TRP A 186 -4.18 -13.22 -1.23
CA TRP A 186 -4.67 -13.13 0.14
C TRP A 186 -5.46 -11.83 0.37
N ASP A 187 -4.93 -10.71 -0.09
CA ASP A 187 -5.54 -9.39 0.05
C ASP A 187 -6.86 -9.29 -0.73
N VAL A 188 -6.92 -9.83 -1.95
CA VAL A 188 -8.16 -9.90 -2.75
C VAL A 188 -9.18 -10.83 -2.11
N ALA A 189 -8.75 -11.98 -1.58
CA ALA A 189 -9.64 -12.90 -0.85
C ALA A 189 -10.20 -12.22 0.41
N GLY A 190 -9.35 -11.55 1.19
CA GLY A 190 -9.73 -10.78 2.37
C GLY A 190 -10.72 -9.66 2.02
N PHE A 191 -10.49 -8.93 0.94
CA PHE A 191 -11.44 -7.94 0.41
C PHE A 191 -12.82 -8.55 0.14
N ILE A 192 -12.86 -9.67 -0.60
CA ILE A 192 -14.10 -10.37 -0.94
C ILE A 192 -14.81 -10.81 0.34
N ILE A 193 -14.08 -11.42 1.28
CA ILE A 193 -14.63 -11.88 2.57
C ILE A 193 -15.24 -10.69 3.32
N LEU A 194 -14.47 -9.63 3.57
CA LEU A 194 -14.92 -8.46 4.35
C LEU A 194 -16.15 -7.79 3.73
N VAL A 195 -16.19 -7.60 2.41
CA VAL A 195 -17.35 -6.99 1.73
C VAL A 195 -18.61 -7.84 1.87
N ASN A 196 -18.48 -9.18 1.89
CA ASN A 196 -19.62 -10.09 1.98
C ASN A 196 -20.11 -10.28 3.42
N ILE A 197 -19.21 -10.32 4.40
CA ILE A 197 -19.57 -10.56 5.80
C ILE A 197 -20.01 -9.29 6.53
N ARG A 198 -19.56 -8.09 6.13
CA ARG A 198 -19.80 -6.84 6.87
C ARG A 198 -21.27 -6.50 7.15
N LYS A 199 -22.21 -7.04 6.36
CA LYS A 199 -23.67 -6.87 6.60
C LYS A 199 -24.17 -7.65 7.83
N TYR A 200 -23.42 -8.63 8.30
CA TYR A 200 -23.71 -9.44 9.49
C TYR A 200 -22.90 -9.02 10.71
N LEU A 201 -21.94 -8.10 10.51
CA LEU A 201 -21.03 -7.64 11.54
C LEU A 201 -21.59 -6.42 12.27
N LYS A 202 -21.22 -6.29 13.54
CA LYS A 202 -21.48 -5.10 14.35
C LYS A 202 -20.47 -4.01 14.02
N LEU A 203 -20.79 -2.81 14.49
CA LEU A 203 -19.91 -1.65 14.39
C LEU A 203 -18.50 -1.96 14.94
N GLY A 204 -17.48 -1.68 14.14
CA GLY A 204 -16.06 -1.88 14.41
C GLY A 204 -15.54 -3.26 14.06
N GLU A 205 -16.39 -4.29 13.96
CA GLU A 205 -15.94 -5.67 13.74
C GLU A 205 -15.31 -5.84 12.36
N THR A 206 -15.78 -5.14 11.32
CA THR A 206 -15.18 -5.24 9.97
C THR A 206 -13.75 -4.69 9.99
N PHE A 207 -13.54 -3.56 10.68
CA PHE A 207 -12.21 -2.98 10.87
C PHE A 207 -11.29 -3.89 11.69
N PHE A 208 -11.79 -4.50 12.76
CA PHE A 208 -10.98 -5.42 13.57
C PHE A 208 -10.63 -6.71 12.81
N PHE A 209 -11.55 -7.28 12.03
CA PHE A 209 -11.25 -8.43 11.17
C PHE A 209 -10.18 -8.12 10.12
N TYR A 210 -10.10 -6.88 9.65
CA TYR A 210 -9.02 -6.46 8.77
C TYR A 210 -7.65 -6.38 9.47
N LEU A 211 -7.63 -6.09 10.77
CA LEU A 211 -6.38 -5.97 11.56
C LEU A 211 -5.80 -7.31 12.03
N THR A 212 -6.59 -8.39 11.97
CA THR A 212 -6.24 -9.74 12.44
C THR A 212 -5.96 -10.68 11.28
#